data_AF-Q7V4N6-F1
#
_entry.id   AF-Q7V4N6-F1
#
_cell.length_a   1.000
_cell.length_b   1.000
_cell.length_c   1.000
_cell.angle_alpha   90.00
_cell.angle_beta   90.00
_cell.angle_gamma   90.00
#
_symmetry.space_group_name_H-M   'P 1'
#
loop_
_entity.id
_entity.type
_entity.pdbx_description
1 polymer ?
#
loop_
_entity_poly.entity_id
_entity_poly.type
_entity_poly.pdbx_seq_one_letter_code
_entity_poly.pdbx_strand_id
1 'polypeptide(L)'
;MQKLVRYRQQQGSWLKPRTWRRKRFFKDTGRYYDYFYNLLRQPHINLTGDITPSYSCLSANTLMTIKREFTQRGIPVRPVFLMRDPIEQVISSQRMKLRKRGQKDPSQEIEALRSLVNKLPKRVSIRSNYAQTLGALDEAFGHENCFISFYETLFTQKTYANLCKFLDINYKEPRLGQKINVSATNTLIPEDIIEQLGLWQ
;
A
#
# COMPACT_ATOMS: atom_id res chain seq x y z
N MET A 1 22.44 0.19 16.56
CA MET A 1 21.32 1.07 16.99
C MET A 1 20.74 1.79 15.77
N GLN A 2 19.77 1.18 15.08
CA GLN A 2 19.22 1.71 13.80
C GLN A 2 18.28 2.90 14.05
N LYS A 3 18.63 4.06 13.50
CA LYS A 3 17.81 5.28 13.54
C LYS A 3 16.56 5.07 12.68
N LEU A 4 15.39 4.97 13.32
CA LEU A 4 14.08 5.10 12.68
C LEU A 4 14.05 6.36 11.80
N VAL A 5 13.87 6.17 10.49
CA VAL A 5 13.75 7.26 9.51
C VAL A 5 12.46 8.03 9.81
N ARG A 6 12.57 9.14 10.53
CA ARG A 6 11.43 10.02 10.83
C ARG A 6 10.93 10.67 9.54
N TYR A 7 9.67 10.36 9.18
CA TYR A 7 8.95 11.02 8.10
C TYR A 7 8.71 12.49 8.46
N ARG A 8 9.41 13.42 7.79
CA ARG A 8 9.23 14.87 7.98
C ARG A 8 7.97 15.31 7.21
N GLN A 9 6.90 15.66 7.94
CA GLN A 9 5.66 16.19 7.37
C GLN A 9 5.85 17.67 6.98
N GLN A 10 5.48 18.02 5.74
CA GLN A 10 5.14 19.41 5.40
C GLN A 10 3.91 19.81 6.22
N GLN A 11 3.99 20.93 6.92
CA GLN A 11 2.97 21.42 7.84
C GLN A 11 1.69 21.78 7.08
N GLY A 12 0.73 20.85 7.02
CA GLY A 12 -0.65 21.14 6.64
C GLY A 12 -1.45 21.59 7.87
N SER A 13 -2.38 22.53 7.67
CA SER A 13 -3.28 23.10 8.70
C SER A 13 -3.73 22.09 9.76
N TRP A 14 -3.55 22.47 11.02
CA TRP A 14 -3.60 21.64 12.22
C TRP A 14 -5.02 21.19 12.64
N LEU A 15 -6.06 21.59 11.91
CA LEU A 15 -7.47 21.45 12.31
C LEU A 15 -8.29 20.46 11.46
N LYS A 16 -7.68 19.64 10.61
CA LYS A 16 -8.44 18.60 9.88
C LYS A 16 -8.67 17.37 10.79
N PRO A 17 -9.91 16.87 10.98
CA PRO A 17 -10.19 15.73 11.88
C PRO A 17 -9.31 14.48 11.64
N ARG A 18 -8.92 14.25 10.38
CA ARG A 18 -8.02 13.16 9.97
C ARG A 18 -6.59 13.32 10.51
N THR A 19 -6.06 14.54 10.64
CA THR A 19 -4.70 14.78 11.18
C THR A 19 -4.68 14.64 12.69
N TRP A 20 -5.75 15.04 13.38
CA TRP A 20 -5.88 14.88 14.83
C TRP A 20 -5.94 13.41 15.27
N ARG A 21 -6.79 12.58 14.63
CA ARG A 21 -6.89 11.15 14.94
C ARG A 21 -5.55 10.43 14.71
N ARG A 22 -4.89 10.71 13.59
CA ARG A 22 -3.56 10.17 13.28
C ARG A 22 -2.53 10.55 14.34
N LYS A 23 -2.56 11.80 14.85
CA LYS A 23 -1.68 12.24 15.95
C LYS A 23 -1.93 11.42 17.22
N ARG A 24 -3.18 11.07 17.54
CA ARG A 24 -3.50 10.22 18.69
C ARG A 24 -2.95 8.79 18.54
N PHE A 25 -3.03 8.22 17.34
CA PHE A 25 -2.42 6.90 17.06
C PHE A 25 -0.89 6.92 17.20
N PHE A 26 -0.23 8.02 16.80
CA PHE A 26 1.23 8.13 16.99
C PHE A 26 1.65 8.33 18.44
N LYS A 27 0.80 8.96 19.26
CA LYS A 27 1.06 9.10 20.70
C LYS A 27 0.86 7.80 21.46
N ASP A 28 -0.04 6.96 20.97
CA ASP A 28 -0.46 5.73 21.62
C ASP A 28 -1.00 4.77 20.56
N THR A 29 -0.19 3.75 20.26
CA THR A 29 -0.50 2.76 19.25
C THR A 29 -1.66 1.85 19.65
N GLY A 30 -1.95 1.70 20.96
CA GLY A 30 -3.12 0.95 21.43
C GLY A 30 -4.43 1.50 20.84
N ARG A 31 -4.52 2.82 20.69
CA ARG A 31 -5.67 3.50 20.08
C ARG A 31 -5.90 3.12 18.61
N TYR A 32 -4.86 2.73 17.88
CA TYR A 32 -5.01 2.25 16.50
C TYR A 32 -5.75 0.91 16.50
N TYR A 33 -5.33 -0.04 17.35
CA TYR A 33 -5.97 -1.35 17.46
C TYR A 33 -7.38 -1.26 18.04
N ASP A 34 -7.57 -0.45 19.08
CA ASP A 34 -8.89 -0.22 19.71
C ASP A 34 -9.86 0.43 18.74
N TYR A 35 -9.38 1.27 17.81
CA TYR A 35 -10.23 1.85 16.78
C TYR A 35 -10.86 0.77 15.89
N PHE A 36 -10.08 -0.19 15.39
CA PHE A 36 -10.59 -1.28 14.57
C PHE A 36 -11.45 -2.27 15.37
N TYR A 37 -11.08 -2.54 16.62
CA TYR A 37 -11.90 -3.33 17.52
C TYR A 37 -13.30 -2.71 17.71
N ASN A 38 -13.35 -1.40 17.98
CA ASN A 38 -14.62 -0.69 18.13
C ASN A 38 -15.42 -0.60 16.82
N LEU A 39 -14.78 -0.63 15.65
CA LEU A 39 -15.48 -0.75 14.38
C LEU A 39 -16.17 -2.12 14.26
N LEU A 40 -15.46 -3.21 14.55
CA LEU A 40 -15.97 -4.58 14.44
C LEU A 40 -17.09 -4.90 15.46
N ARG A 41 -17.19 -4.14 16.56
CA ARG A 41 -18.31 -4.28 17.52
C ARG A 41 -19.65 -3.76 16.99
N GLN A 42 -19.67 -3.04 15.86
CA GLN A 42 -20.91 -2.53 15.30
C GLN A 42 -21.66 -3.65 14.58
N PRO A 43 -22.99 -3.81 14.77
CA PRO A 43 -23.77 -4.95 14.27
C PRO A 43 -23.72 -5.23 12.75
N HIS A 44 -23.24 -4.28 11.95
CA HIS A 44 -23.22 -4.35 10.50
C HIS A 44 -21.81 -4.35 9.89
N ILE A 45 -20.77 -4.45 10.73
CA ILE A 45 -19.37 -4.43 10.28
C ILE A 45 -18.72 -5.78 10.55
N ASN A 46 -18.62 -6.59 9.50
CA ASN A 46 -18.02 -7.93 9.58
C ASN A 46 -16.54 -7.96 9.16
N LEU A 47 -16.08 -6.90 8.48
CA LEU A 47 -14.71 -6.76 8.00
C LEU A 47 -14.30 -5.30 8.11
N THR A 48 -13.08 -5.07 8.57
CA THR A 48 -12.44 -3.76 8.56
C THR A 48 -10.97 -3.91 8.19
N GLY A 49 -10.34 -2.83 7.77
CA GLY A 49 -8.94 -2.87 7.41
C GLY A 49 -8.37 -1.51 7.02
N ASP A 50 -7.06 -1.52 6.82
CA ASP A 50 -6.26 -0.41 6.35
C ASP A 50 -5.41 -0.91 5.18
N ILE A 51 -5.35 -0.12 4.11
CA ILE A 51 -4.57 -0.43 2.93
C ILE A 51 -3.62 0.74 2.69
N THR A 52 -2.34 0.50 2.97
CA THR A 52 -1.29 1.49 2.78
C THR A 52 -0.10 0.87 2.05
N PRO A 53 0.31 1.37 0.86
CA PRO A 53 1.39 0.78 0.08
C PRO A 53 2.73 0.66 0.82
N SER A 54 3.00 1.52 1.81
CA SER A 54 4.24 1.45 2.59
C SER A 54 4.29 0.27 3.57
N TYR A 55 3.22 -0.50 3.73
CA TYR A 55 3.25 -1.71 4.55
C TYR A 55 4.13 -2.82 3.95
N SER A 56 4.39 -2.78 2.64
CA SER A 56 5.41 -3.62 1.99
C SER A 56 6.81 -3.49 2.62
N CYS A 57 7.09 -2.38 3.29
CA CYS A 57 8.39 -2.12 3.89
C CYS A 57 8.46 -2.51 5.38
N LEU A 58 7.42 -3.12 5.95
CA LEU A 58 7.41 -3.51 7.36
C LEU A 58 8.29 -4.73 7.59
N SER A 59 8.98 -4.74 8.73
CA SER A 59 9.71 -5.94 9.18
C SER A 59 8.75 -6.99 9.72
N ALA A 60 9.19 -8.26 9.68
CA ALA A 60 8.49 -9.38 10.29
C ALA A 60 8.08 -9.10 11.75
N ASN A 61 9.01 -8.57 12.56
CA ASN A 61 8.73 -8.20 13.96
C ASN A 61 7.58 -7.17 14.10
N THR A 62 7.48 -6.22 13.16
CA THR A 62 6.37 -5.26 13.17
C THR A 62 5.05 -5.94 12.79
N LEU A 63 5.07 -6.82 11.79
CA LEU A 63 3.92 -7.62 11.37
C LEU A 63 3.44 -8.57 12.48
N MET A 64 4.36 -9.23 13.20
CA MET A 64 4.07 -10.05 14.38
C MET A 64 3.46 -9.22 15.51
N THR A 65 3.94 -8.00 15.72
CA THR A 65 3.35 -7.08 16.71
C THR A 65 1.91 -6.75 16.32
N ILE A 66 1.64 -6.43 15.05
CA ILE A 66 0.28 -6.17 14.56
C ILE A 66 -0.61 -7.41 14.78
N LYS A 67 -0.13 -8.59 14.39
CA LYS A 67 -0.83 -9.87 14.60
C LYS A 67 -1.19 -10.05 16.08
N ARG A 68 -0.22 -9.95 16.98
CA ARG A 68 -0.40 -10.11 18.43
C ARG A 68 -1.44 -9.14 19.00
N GLU A 69 -1.34 -7.86 18.67
CA GLU A 69 -2.22 -6.81 19.20
C GLU A 69 -3.69 -7.02 18.80
N PHE A 70 -3.92 -7.51 17.58
CA PHE A 70 -5.27 -7.88 17.12
C PHE A 70 -5.74 -9.20 17.71
N THR A 71 -4.87 -10.21 17.81
CA THR A 71 -5.21 -11.49 18.44
C THR A 71 -5.63 -11.32 19.90
N GLN A 72 -4.96 -10.45 20.66
CA GLN A 72 -5.35 -10.11 22.04
C GLN A 72 -6.76 -9.52 22.16
N ARG A 73 -7.27 -8.94 21.07
CA ARG A 73 -8.62 -8.38 20.97
C ARG A 73 -9.62 -9.35 20.34
N GLY A 74 -9.22 -10.61 20.12
CA GLY A 74 -10.05 -11.63 19.47
C GLY A 74 -10.26 -11.41 17.97
N ILE A 75 -9.38 -10.65 17.31
CA ILE A 75 -9.52 -10.29 15.90
C ILE A 75 -8.49 -11.07 15.07
N PRO A 76 -8.92 -11.94 14.13
CA PRO A 76 -8.02 -12.55 13.17
C PRO A 76 -7.56 -11.51 12.13
N VAL A 77 -6.25 -11.44 11.88
CA VAL A 77 -5.67 -10.57 10.85
C VAL A 77 -5.48 -11.35 9.56
N ARG A 78 -5.94 -10.78 8.44
CA ARG A 78 -5.85 -11.37 7.10
C ARG A 78 -4.98 -10.49 6.19
N PRO A 79 -3.67 -10.75 6.07
CA PRO A 79 -2.79 -9.98 5.20
C PRO A 79 -3.17 -10.14 3.73
N VAL A 80 -3.29 -9.02 3.02
CA VAL A 80 -3.50 -8.96 1.57
C VAL A 80 -2.32 -8.20 0.97
N PHE A 81 -1.55 -8.87 0.13
CA PHE A 81 -0.42 -8.29 -0.59
C PHE A 81 -0.61 -8.44 -2.10
N LEU A 82 -0.57 -7.30 -2.78
CA LEU A 82 -0.70 -7.23 -4.23
C LEU A 82 0.62 -6.72 -4.82
N MET A 83 1.27 -7.58 -5.58
CA MET A 83 2.40 -7.21 -6.42
C MET A 83 1.87 -6.53 -7.68
N ARG A 84 2.72 -5.71 -8.29
CA ARG A 84 2.46 -5.09 -9.59
C ARG A 84 3.78 -5.13 -10.35
N ASP A 85 3.75 -4.97 -11.68
CA ASP A 85 4.97 -4.63 -12.40
C ASP A 85 5.70 -3.46 -11.68
N PRO A 86 6.98 -3.64 -11.28
CA PRO A 86 7.69 -2.64 -10.51
C PRO A 86 7.85 -1.29 -11.22
N ILE A 87 8.07 -1.29 -12.53
CA ILE A 87 8.26 -0.07 -13.33
C ILE A 87 6.93 0.70 -13.34
N GLU A 88 5.84 0.02 -13.66
CA GLU A 88 4.47 0.54 -13.60
C GLU A 88 4.10 1.07 -12.21
N GLN A 89 4.55 0.40 -11.15
CA GLN A 89 4.36 0.84 -9.77
C GLN A 89 5.07 2.17 -9.50
N VAL A 90 6.31 2.35 -9.98
CA VAL A 90 7.07 3.59 -9.84
C VAL A 90 6.41 4.74 -10.60
N ILE A 91 6.08 4.51 -11.87
CA ILE A 91 5.42 5.49 -12.74
C ILE A 91 4.09 5.93 -12.12
N SER A 92 3.25 4.99 -11.70
CA SER A 92 1.97 5.29 -11.07
C SER A 92 2.12 6.07 -9.76
N SER A 93 3.13 5.73 -8.95
CA SER A 93 3.44 6.47 -7.72
C SER A 93 3.84 7.92 -8.01
N GLN A 94 4.62 8.14 -9.06
CA GLN A 94 5.06 9.48 -9.46
C GLN A 94 3.89 10.31 -10.01
N ARG A 95 3.07 9.73 -10.90
CA ARG A 95 1.84 10.34 -11.41
C ARG A 95 0.89 10.75 -10.28
N MET A 96 0.71 9.89 -9.27
CA MET A 96 -0.08 10.24 -8.09
C MET A 96 0.46 11.47 -7.35
N LYS A 97 1.79 11.62 -7.21
CA LYS A 97 2.38 12.81 -6.57
C LYS A 97 2.15 14.07 -7.38
N LEU A 98 2.30 14.01 -8.70
CA LEU A 98 2.06 15.13 -9.60
C LEU A 98 0.59 15.55 -9.56
N ARG A 99 -0.35 14.60 -9.65
CA ARG A 99 -1.79 14.87 -9.52
C ARG A 99 -2.15 15.59 -8.22
N LYS A 100 -1.53 15.20 -7.10
CA LYS A 100 -1.73 15.86 -5.78
C LYS A 100 -1.20 17.30 -5.73
N ARG A 101 -0.28 17.65 -6.63
CA ARG A 101 0.25 19.01 -6.82
C ARG A 101 -0.49 19.80 -7.90
N GLY A 102 -1.53 19.22 -8.51
CA GLY A 102 -2.22 19.83 -9.66
C GLY A 102 -1.42 19.76 -10.97
N GLN A 103 -0.30 19.04 -10.99
CA GLN A 103 0.57 18.87 -12.14
C GLN A 103 0.09 17.67 -12.95
N LYS A 104 -0.39 17.91 -14.18
CA LYS A 104 -0.92 16.87 -15.07
C LYS A 104 -0.31 16.92 -16.48
N ASP A 105 0.62 17.83 -16.70
CA ASP A 105 1.22 18.02 -18.00
C ASP A 105 2.23 16.89 -18.31
N PRO A 106 2.20 16.30 -19.52
CA PRO A 106 3.13 15.23 -19.91
C PRO A 106 4.61 15.59 -19.78
N SER A 107 5.00 16.85 -20.05
CA SER A 107 6.41 17.25 -19.94
C SER A 107 6.88 17.25 -18.48
N GLN A 108 6.01 17.69 -17.55
CA GLN A 108 6.27 17.64 -16.11
C GLN A 108 6.35 16.20 -15.60
N GLU A 109 5.58 15.29 -16.19
CA GLU A 109 5.67 13.86 -15.88
C GLU A 109 7.05 13.30 -16.27
N ILE A 110 7.46 13.54 -17.51
CA ILE A 110 8.76 13.08 -18.03
C ILE A 110 9.90 13.69 -17.22
N GLU A 111 9.89 15.01 -16.98
CA GLU A 111 10.91 15.69 -16.17
C GLU A 111 10.99 15.11 -14.75
N ALA A 112 9.85 14.85 -14.13
CA ALA A 112 9.81 14.32 -12.78
C ALA A 112 10.29 12.85 -12.71
N LEU A 113 10.08 12.07 -13.77
CA LEU A 113 10.65 10.72 -13.91
C LEU A 113 12.17 10.78 -14.17
N ARG A 114 12.64 11.64 -15.08
CA ARG A 114 14.08 11.91 -15.31
C ARG A 114 14.79 12.31 -14.01
N SER A 115 14.18 13.21 -13.23
CA SER A 115 14.70 13.61 -11.93
C SER A 115 14.72 12.46 -10.92
N LEU A 116 13.76 11.54 -11.01
CA LEU A 116 13.69 10.37 -10.13
C LEU A 116 14.81 9.39 -10.44
N VAL A 117 15.02 9.05 -11.72
CA VAL A 117 16.06 8.10 -12.14
C VAL A 117 17.46 8.62 -11.80
N ASN A 118 17.72 9.90 -12.04
CA ASN A 118 19.01 10.53 -11.71
C ASN A 118 19.32 10.55 -10.20
N LYS A 119 18.30 10.50 -9.33
CA LYS A 119 18.48 10.59 -7.87
C LYS A 119 18.60 9.22 -7.18
N LEU A 120 18.30 8.11 -7.86
CA LEU A 120 18.22 6.75 -7.30
C LEU A 120 17.71 6.72 -5.84
N PRO A 121 16.49 7.19 -5.55
CA PRO A 121 16.01 7.24 -4.18
C PRO A 121 15.86 5.83 -3.60
N LYS A 122 16.65 5.49 -2.57
CA LYS A 122 16.57 4.22 -1.81
C LYS A 122 15.13 3.77 -1.49
N ARG A 123 14.22 4.72 -1.24
CA ARG A 123 12.80 4.45 -0.93
C ARG A 123 11.99 3.83 -2.06
N VAL A 124 12.40 4.00 -3.33
CA VAL A 124 11.71 3.41 -4.47
C VAL A 124 12.07 1.94 -4.57
N SER A 125 13.37 1.62 -4.55
CA SER A 125 13.88 0.23 -4.52
C SER A 125 13.29 -0.59 -3.37
N ILE A 126 13.16 -0.02 -2.16
CA ILE A 126 12.60 -0.75 -1.00
C ILE A 126 11.14 -1.21 -1.22
N ARG A 127 10.32 -0.46 -1.98
CA ARG A 127 8.91 -0.82 -2.21
C ARG A 127 8.72 -1.89 -3.27
N SER A 128 9.71 -2.06 -4.13
CA SER A 128 9.74 -3.09 -5.17
C SER A 128 10.53 -4.33 -4.73
N ASN A 129 11.12 -4.32 -3.52
CA ASN A 129 11.76 -5.49 -2.95
C ASN A 129 10.72 -6.50 -2.44
N TYR A 130 10.14 -7.24 -3.38
CA TYR A 130 9.13 -8.25 -3.09
C TYR A 130 9.70 -9.42 -2.30
N ALA A 131 10.96 -9.80 -2.51
CA ALA A 131 11.61 -10.86 -1.73
C ALA A 131 11.61 -10.53 -0.22
N GLN A 132 11.99 -9.30 0.13
CA GLN A 132 11.94 -8.84 1.53
C GLN A 132 10.51 -8.87 2.07
N THR A 133 9.55 -8.38 1.30
CA THR A 133 8.14 -8.30 1.75
C THR A 133 7.56 -9.70 1.96
N LEU A 134 7.78 -10.61 1.02
CA LEU A 134 7.31 -11.99 1.05
C LEU A 134 7.95 -12.78 2.19
N GLY A 135 9.26 -12.60 2.44
CA GLY A 135 9.94 -13.19 3.59
C GLY A 135 9.39 -12.69 4.92
N ALA A 136 9.14 -11.38 5.05
CA ALA A 136 8.56 -10.81 6.26
C ALA A 136 7.12 -11.29 6.53
N LEU A 137 6.32 -11.48 5.47
CA LEU A 137 4.98 -12.05 5.56
C LEU A 137 5.01 -13.51 5.99
N ASP A 138 5.91 -14.31 5.41
CA ASP A 138 6.08 -15.72 5.77
C ASP A 138 6.44 -15.88 7.25
N GLU A 139 7.44 -15.13 7.69
CA GLU A 139 7.93 -15.20 9.08
C GLU A 139 6.84 -14.83 10.09
N ALA A 140 6.00 -13.84 9.78
CA ALA A 140 4.97 -13.35 10.70
C ALA A 140 3.65 -14.14 10.65
N PHE A 141 3.26 -14.62 9.47
CA PHE A 141 1.94 -15.19 9.22
C PHE A 141 1.96 -16.60 8.63
N GLY A 142 3.01 -17.00 7.91
CA GLY A 142 2.99 -18.12 6.96
C GLY A 142 2.28 -17.72 5.67
N HIS A 143 2.84 -18.08 4.51
CA HIS A 143 2.24 -17.76 3.21
C HIS A 143 0.82 -18.28 3.04
N GLU A 144 0.48 -19.43 3.64
CA GLU A 144 -0.85 -20.02 3.59
C GLU A 144 -1.93 -19.18 4.28
N ASN A 145 -1.52 -18.28 5.20
CA ASN A 145 -2.41 -17.36 5.89
C ASN A 145 -2.45 -15.97 5.25
N CYS A 146 -1.82 -15.80 4.07
CA CYS A 146 -1.76 -14.55 3.33
C CYS A 146 -2.47 -14.69 1.97
N PHE A 147 -3.12 -13.61 1.52
CA PHE A 147 -3.49 -13.48 0.11
C PHE A 147 -2.39 -12.75 -0.63
N ILE A 148 -1.67 -13.46 -1.49
CA ILE A 148 -0.60 -12.92 -2.32
C ILE A 148 -1.02 -13.06 -3.78
N SER A 149 -1.09 -11.96 -4.51
CA SER A 149 -1.50 -11.97 -5.92
C SER A 149 -0.92 -10.79 -6.71
N PHE A 150 -1.18 -10.76 -8.01
CA PHE A 150 -0.82 -9.67 -8.90
C PHE A 150 -2.01 -8.71 -9.09
N TYR A 151 -1.74 -7.42 -9.13
CA TYR A 151 -2.73 -6.39 -9.39
C TYR A 151 -3.36 -6.56 -10.77
N GLU A 152 -2.57 -6.99 -11.75
CA GLU A 152 -2.93 -7.24 -13.14
C GLU A 152 -4.04 -8.29 -13.26
N THR A 153 -4.03 -9.29 -12.38
CA THR A 153 -5.02 -10.38 -12.37
C THR A 153 -6.14 -10.17 -11.35
N LEU A 154 -6.02 -9.19 -10.44
CA LEU A 154 -6.95 -8.96 -9.33
C LEU A 154 -8.41 -8.88 -9.77
N PHE A 155 -8.67 -8.21 -10.89
CA PHE A 155 -10.02 -7.94 -11.40
C PHE A 155 -10.59 -9.08 -12.27
N THR A 156 -9.88 -10.20 -12.39
CA THR A 156 -10.45 -11.42 -12.98
C THR A 156 -11.43 -12.06 -11.99
N GLN A 157 -12.51 -12.67 -12.51
CA GLN A 157 -13.52 -13.35 -11.69
C GLN A 157 -12.87 -14.35 -10.72
N LYS A 158 -11.91 -15.15 -11.20
CA LYS A 158 -11.18 -16.14 -10.40
C LYS A 158 -10.42 -15.52 -9.24
N THR A 159 -9.58 -14.51 -9.49
CA THR A 159 -8.74 -13.91 -8.45
C THR A 159 -9.57 -13.13 -7.44
N TYR A 160 -10.59 -12.42 -7.90
CA TYR A 160 -11.50 -11.70 -7.04
C TYR A 160 -12.35 -12.64 -6.16
N ALA A 161 -12.83 -13.77 -6.71
CA ALA A 161 -13.50 -14.80 -5.92
C ALA A 161 -12.59 -15.40 -4.85
N ASN A 162 -11.33 -15.67 -5.17
CA ASN A 162 -10.33 -16.14 -4.21
C ASN A 162 -10.10 -15.12 -3.09
N LEU A 163 -10.04 -13.82 -3.42
CA LEU A 163 -9.92 -12.76 -2.43
C LEU A 163 -11.14 -12.69 -1.51
N CYS A 164 -12.37 -12.77 -2.06
CA CYS A 164 -13.60 -12.80 -1.27
C CYS A 164 -13.61 -13.99 -0.31
N LYS A 165 -13.23 -15.18 -0.79
CA LYS A 165 -13.10 -16.39 0.04
C LYS A 165 -12.07 -16.22 1.15
N PHE A 166 -10.88 -15.71 0.83
CA PHE A 166 -9.84 -15.45 1.82
C PHE A 166 -10.29 -14.45 2.90
N LEU A 167 -10.97 -13.38 2.48
CA LEU A 167 -11.52 -12.36 3.38
C LEU A 167 -12.81 -12.77 4.08
N ASP A 168 -13.36 -13.97 3.79
CA ASP A 168 -14.62 -14.48 4.34
C ASP A 168 -15.78 -13.51 4.16
N ILE A 169 -15.90 -13.01 2.92
CA ILE A 169 -17.00 -12.13 2.51
C ILE A 169 -17.76 -12.76 1.35
N ASN A 170 -19.06 -12.49 1.30
CA ASN A 170 -19.89 -12.93 0.20
C ASN A 170 -19.40 -12.34 -1.12
N TYR A 171 -19.20 -13.21 -2.12
CA TYR A 171 -18.90 -12.79 -3.47
C TYR A 171 -20.03 -11.90 -4.00
N LYS A 172 -19.65 -10.75 -4.56
CA LYS A 172 -20.55 -9.85 -5.30
C LYS A 172 -19.80 -9.36 -6.52
N GLU A 173 -20.43 -9.48 -7.69
CA GLU A 173 -19.81 -9.10 -8.95
C GLU A 173 -19.26 -7.66 -8.87
N PRO A 174 -17.95 -7.46 -9.13
CA PRO A 174 -17.36 -6.14 -9.03
C PRO A 174 -17.88 -5.24 -10.16
N ARG A 175 -18.09 -3.95 -9.88
CA ARG A 175 -18.46 -2.96 -10.90
C ARG A 175 -17.24 -2.59 -11.75
N LEU A 176 -16.85 -3.46 -12.69
CA LEU A 176 -15.64 -3.29 -13.51
C LEU A 176 -15.74 -2.15 -14.54
N GLY A 177 -16.96 -1.67 -14.84
CA GLY A 177 -17.19 -0.55 -15.76
C GLY A 177 -16.69 0.80 -15.26
N GLN A 178 -16.36 0.93 -13.96
CA GLN A 178 -15.87 2.18 -13.38
C GLN A 178 -14.45 2.00 -12.83
N LYS A 179 -13.47 2.62 -13.48
CA LYS A 179 -12.10 2.69 -12.97
C LYS A 179 -11.90 3.99 -12.17
N ILE A 180 -11.54 3.87 -10.90
CA ILE A 180 -11.30 5.00 -10.00
C ILE A 180 -9.80 5.19 -9.81
N ASN A 181 -9.32 6.44 -9.75
CA ASN A 181 -7.89 6.78 -9.61
C ASN A 181 -6.99 6.21 -10.72
N VAL A 182 -7.54 6.12 -11.93
CA VAL A 182 -6.79 5.72 -13.12
C VAL A 182 -5.60 6.64 -13.31
N SER A 183 -4.43 6.02 -13.41
CA SER A 183 -3.16 6.70 -13.69
C SER A 183 -2.86 6.72 -15.19
N ALA A 184 -3.85 6.40 -16.04
CA ALA A 184 -3.69 6.38 -17.48
C ALA A 184 -3.57 7.80 -17.99
N THR A 185 -2.40 8.09 -18.53
CA THR A 185 -2.15 9.20 -19.43
C THR A 185 -1.58 8.57 -20.69
N ASN A 186 -1.84 9.16 -21.86
CA ASN A 186 -1.20 8.78 -23.12
C ASN A 186 0.26 9.26 -23.21
N THR A 187 0.88 9.62 -22.08
CA THR A 187 2.30 10.01 -22.03
C THR A 187 3.13 8.80 -22.42
N LEU A 188 3.74 8.87 -23.59
CA LEU A 188 4.81 7.95 -23.99
C LEU A 188 6.03 8.28 -23.12
N ILE A 189 6.39 7.33 -22.26
CA ILE A 189 7.60 7.45 -21.45
C ILE A 189 8.79 7.09 -22.35
N PRO A 190 9.80 7.96 -22.48
CA PRO A 190 11.02 7.65 -23.22
C PRO A 190 11.67 6.34 -22.75
N GLU A 191 12.15 5.53 -23.70
CA GLU A 191 12.76 4.21 -23.45
C GLU A 191 13.95 4.30 -22.48
N ASP A 192 14.78 5.34 -22.61
CA ASP A 192 15.93 5.56 -21.74
C ASP A 192 15.56 5.68 -20.25
N ILE A 193 14.38 6.23 -19.95
CA ILE A 193 13.86 6.29 -18.58
C ILE A 193 13.38 4.92 -18.11
N ILE A 194 12.72 4.15 -18.99
CA ILE A 194 12.21 2.81 -18.68
C ILE A 194 13.39 1.87 -18.38
N GLU A 195 14.43 1.89 -19.22
CA GLU A 195 15.65 1.11 -19.01
C GLU A 195 16.30 1.42 -17.66
N GLN A 196 16.45 2.71 -17.33
CA GLN A 196 17.02 3.11 -16.04
C GLN A 196 16.16 2.69 -14.83
N LEU A 197 14.83 2.68 -14.97
CA LEU A 197 13.93 2.13 -13.95
C LEU A 197 14.06 0.61 -13.83
N GLY A 198 14.32 -0.09 -14.94
CA GLY A 198 14.57 -1.52 -14.99
C GLY A 198 15.84 -1.93 -14.23
N LEU A 199 16.89 -1.10 -14.28
CA LEU A 199 18.13 -1.32 -13.51
C LEU A 199 17.95 -1.29 -11.98
N TRP A 200 16.78 -0.92 -11.47
CA TRP A 200 16.49 -0.88 -10.03
C TRP A 200 15.86 -2.15 -9.47
N GLN A 201 15.51 -3.10 -10.33
CA GLN A 201 14.90 -4.40 -9.98
C GLN A 201 15.98 -5.47 -9.88
#